data_AF-X0PH89-F1
#
_entry.id   AF-X0PH89-F1
#
_cell.length_a   1.000
_cell.length_b   1.000
_cell.length_c   1.000
_cell.angle_alpha   90.00
_cell.angle_beta   90.00
_cell.angle_gamma   90.00
#
_symmetry.space_group_name_H-M   'P 1'
#
loop_
_entity.id
_entity.type
_entity.pdbx_description
1 polymer ?
#
loop_
_entity_poly.entity_id
_entity_poly.type
_entity_poly.pdbx_seq_one_letter_code
_entity_poly.pdbx_strand_id
1 'polypeptide(L)'
;MSLMAETKQLPLRKDVPVELTWDLTTIYQTDSEFETDYQAVENDLTALQQLSGTLGKSAADLLKATEALLAASRKLEKVYVYAQLKNDQDTSQDRYQAMYARSQSLAARFGAAVAWFDPELLTLSPKQMADYYQQEPKLKAYQRLYDQTFAKREHILNHDVEEVLAGADDIFSSGENVWNSG
;
A
#
# COMPACT_ATOMS: atom_id res chain seq x y z
N MET A 1 36.31 51.02 -1.82
CA MET A 1 34.83 50.96 -1.85
C MET A 1 34.44 49.50 -2.04
N SER A 2 33.89 48.87 -0.99
CA SER A 2 33.51 47.46 -1.00
C SER A 2 32.22 47.28 -1.79
N LEU A 3 32.20 46.38 -2.78
CA LEU A 3 30.96 45.92 -3.40
C LEU A 3 30.20 45.09 -2.35
N MET A 4 29.13 45.66 -1.80
CA MET A 4 28.13 44.88 -1.07
C MET A 4 27.36 44.06 -2.11
N ALA A 5 27.54 42.74 -2.09
CA ALA A 5 26.67 41.84 -2.82
C ALA A 5 25.25 42.00 -2.25
N GLU A 6 24.30 42.48 -3.04
CA GLU A 6 22.88 42.43 -2.71
C GLU A 6 22.47 40.97 -2.50
N THR A 7 22.27 40.58 -1.26
CA THR A 7 21.62 39.32 -0.92
C THR A 7 20.17 39.39 -1.39
N LYS A 8 19.90 38.82 -2.56
CA LYS A 8 18.55 38.60 -3.07
C LYS A 8 17.80 37.72 -2.07
N GLN A 9 17.05 38.33 -1.15
CA GLN A 9 16.25 37.60 -0.17
C GLN A 9 15.20 36.77 -0.91
N LEU A 10 15.25 35.46 -0.72
CA LEU A 10 14.19 34.57 -1.20
C LEU A 10 12.91 34.93 -0.43
N PRO A 11 11.77 35.14 -1.12
CA PRO A 11 10.52 35.44 -0.45
C PRO A 11 10.17 34.31 0.52
N LEU A 12 9.62 34.66 1.69
CA LEU A 12 9.10 33.66 2.60
C LEU A 12 7.89 33.01 1.92
N ARG A 13 7.62 31.74 2.25
CA ARG A 13 6.56 30.98 1.55
C ARG A 13 5.19 31.65 1.61
N LYS A 14 4.90 32.31 2.74
CA LYS A 14 3.70 33.12 2.99
C LYS A 14 3.53 34.34 2.05
N ASP A 15 4.61 34.75 1.37
CA ASP A 15 4.64 35.90 0.47
C ASP A 15 4.49 35.50 -1.01
N VAL A 16 4.33 34.19 -1.30
CA VAL A 16 4.06 33.68 -2.65
C VAL A 16 2.55 33.76 -2.94
N PRO A 17 2.13 34.32 -4.10
CA PRO A 17 0.73 34.34 -4.50
C PRO A 17 0.11 32.93 -4.47
N VAL A 18 -1.10 32.80 -3.90
CA VAL A 18 -1.84 31.53 -3.79
C VAL A 18 -2.03 30.86 -5.16
N GLU A 19 -2.12 31.66 -6.23
CA GLU A 19 -2.22 31.22 -7.64
C GLU A 19 -1.02 30.37 -8.11
N LEU A 20 0.13 30.48 -7.44
CA LEU A 20 1.33 29.70 -7.72
C LEU A 20 1.48 28.50 -6.76
N THR A 21 0.45 28.23 -5.95
CA THR A 21 0.41 27.11 -5.02
C THR A 21 -0.65 26.10 -5.45
N TRP A 22 -0.46 24.83 -5.09
CA TRP A 22 -1.44 23.78 -5.34
C TRP A 22 -2.75 24.12 -4.63
N ASP A 23 -3.88 24.05 -5.33
CA ASP A 23 -5.19 24.23 -4.70
C ASP A 23 -5.60 22.95 -3.95
N LEU A 24 -5.21 22.88 -2.69
CA LEU A 24 -5.50 21.74 -1.80
C LEU A 24 -6.95 21.69 -1.33
N THR A 25 -7.76 22.72 -1.61
CA THR A 25 -9.21 22.71 -1.30
C THR A 25 -9.97 21.68 -2.12
N THR A 26 -9.40 21.27 -3.25
CA THR A 26 -9.87 20.15 -4.08
C THR A 26 -9.78 18.80 -3.37
N ILE A 27 -8.92 18.68 -2.35
CA ILE A 27 -8.74 17.48 -1.53
C ILE A 27 -9.54 17.65 -0.22
N TYR A 28 -9.22 18.67 0.57
CA TYR A 28 -9.99 19.03 1.77
C TYR A 28 -10.16 20.52 1.85
N GLN A 29 -11.39 20.99 2.09
CA GLN A 29 -11.63 22.43 2.26
C GLN A 29 -10.96 22.95 3.54
N THR A 30 -10.84 22.10 4.56
CA THR A 30 -10.26 22.46 5.85
C THR A 30 -9.46 21.32 6.46
N ASP A 31 -8.51 21.66 7.33
CA ASP A 31 -7.77 20.67 8.13
C ASP A 31 -8.72 19.84 9.05
N SER A 32 -9.92 20.34 9.36
CA SER A 32 -10.92 19.59 10.14
C SER A 32 -11.53 18.43 9.35
N GLU A 33 -11.71 18.59 8.03
CA GLU A 33 -12.16 17.49 7.17
C GLU A 33 -11.07 16.41 7.07
N PHE A 34 -9.80 16.83 7.01
CA PHE A 34 -8.66 15.92 7.09
C PHE A 34 -8.68 15.10 8.39
N GLU A 35 -8.87 15.74 9.55
CA GLU A 35 -8.89 15.02 10.83
C GLU A 35 -10.08 14.05 10.93
N THR A 36 -11.21 14.38 10.29
CA THR A 36 -12.37 13.49 10.21
C THR A 36 -12.05 12.21 9.43
N ASP A 37 -11.47 12.35 8.23
CA ASP A 37 -11.08 11.21 7.41
C ASP A 37 -9.91 10.43 8.02
N TYR A 38 -8.97 11.11 8.68
CA TYR A 38 -7.89 10.47 9.44
C TYR A 38 -8.47 9.54 10.53
N GLN A 39 -9.40 10.05 11.34
CA GLN A 39 -10.03 9.25 12.40
C GLN A 39 -10.88 8.12 11.83
N ALA A 40 -11.56 8.35 10.70
CA ALA A 40 -12.33 7.32 10.03
C ALA A 40 -11.43 6.15 9.58
N VAL A 41 -10.28 6.44 8.95
CA VAL A 41 -9.32 5.41 8.55
C VAL A 41 -8.76 4.67 9.77
N GLU A 42 -8.45 5.39 10.84
CA GLU A 42 -7.96 4.78 12.08
C GLU A 42 -8.97 3.79 12.68
N ASN A 43 -10.26 4.14 12.66
CA ASN A 43 -11.34 3.25 13.12
C ASN A 43 -11.56 2.06 12.17
N ASP A 44 -11.40 2.27 10.86
CA ASP A 44 -11.54 1.22 9.85
C ASP A 44 -10.47 0.12 10.03
N LEU A 45 -9.31 0.41 10.64
CA LEU A 45 -8.22 -0.56 10.85
C LEU A 45 -8.67 -1.83 11.59
N THR A 46 -9.40 -1.66 12.71
CA THR A 46 -9.88 -2.81 13.49
C THR A 46 -10.94 -3.59 12.72
N ALA A 47 -11.83 -2.91 12.00
CA ALA A 47 -12.84 -3.56 11.18
C ALA A 47 -12.21 -4.37 10.04
N LEU A 48 -11.15 -3.86 9.42
CA LEU A 48 -10.40 -4.57 8.37
C LEU A 48 -9.72 -5.83 8.91
N GLN A 49 -9.08 -5.76 10.08
CA GLN A 49 -8.45 -6.94 10.70
C GLN A 49 -9.47 -8.06 10.98
N GLN A 50 -10.71 -7.71 11.33
CA GLN A 50 -11.78 -8.69 11.58
C GLN A 50 -12.25 -9.44 10.33
N LEU A 51 -11.89 -8.97 9.12
CA LEU A 51 -12.20 -9.65 7.86
C LEU A 51 -11.15 -10.72 7.51
N SER A 52 -10.07 -10.82 8.28
CA SER A 52 -9.09 -11.90 8.15
C SER A 52 -9.74 -13.26 8.37
N GLY A 53 -9.39 -14.23 7.54
CA GLY A 53 -9.94 -15.59 7.53
C GLY A 53 -11.36 -15.68 6.97
N THR A 54 -11.82 -14.70 6.20
CA THR A 54 -13.17 -14.71 5.59
C THR A 54 -13.18 -14.89 4.07
N LEU A 55 -12.08 -14.67 3.36
CA LEU A 55 -12.06 -14.64 1.88
C LEU A 55 -12.45 -15.99 1.27
N GLY A 56 -12.08 -17.09 1.94
CA GLY A 56 -12.40 -18.45 1.52
C GLY A 56 -13.79 -18.96 1.92
N LYS A 57 -14.58 -18.18 2.67
CA LYS A 57 -15.89 -18.63 3.18
C LYS A 57 -17.00 -18.51 2.14
N SER A 58 -17.03 -17.40 1.40
CA SER A 58 -18.01 -17.18 0.34
C SER A 58 -17.57 -16.07 -0.63
N ALA A 59 -18.18 -16.04 -1.82
CA ALA A 59 -17.98 -14.96 -2.79
C ALA A 59 -18.40 -13.58 -2.23
N ALA A 60 -19.43 -13.55 -1.39
CA ALA A 60 -19.90 -12.34 -0.73
C ALA A 60 -18.90 -11.82 0.32
N ASP A 61 -18.23 -12.71 1.06
CA ASP A 61 -17.20 -12.33 2.02
C ASP A 61 -15.96 -11.75 1.31
N LEU A 62 -15.54 -12.36 0.19
CA LEU A 62 -14.46 -11.81 -0.63
C LEU A 62 -14.81 -10.42 -1.18
N LEU A 63 -16.05 -10.24 -1.68
CA LEU A 63 -16.50 -8.94 -2.17
C LEU A 63 -16.47 -7.90 -1.06
N LYS A 64 -17.06 -8.22 0.11
CA LYS A 64 -17.12 -7.34 1.27
C LYS A 64 -15.72 -6.93 1.73
N ALA A 65 -14.78 -7.87 1.82
CA ALA A 65 -13.41 -7.59 2.20
C ALA A 65 -12.71 -6.69 1.18
N THR A 66 -12.89 -6.96 -0.11
CA THR A 66 -12.30 -6.17 -1.19
C THR A 66 -12.83 -4.74 -1.21
N GLU A 67 -14.15 -4.56 -1.06
CA GLU A 67 -14.78 -3.23 -1.02
C GLU A 67 -14.34 -2.44 0.21
N ALA A 68 -14.29 -3.07 1.39
CA ALA A 68 -13.83 -2.44 2.62
C ALA A 68 -12.36 -1.99 2.51
N LEU A 69 -11.49 -2.87 2.00
CA LEU A 69 -10.08 -2.59 1.78
C LEU A 69 -9.90 -1.38 0.86
N LEU A 70 -10.55 -1.38 -0.30
CA LEU A 70 -10.43 -0.30 -1.28
C LEU A 70 -11.05 1.01 -0.79
N ALA A 71 -12.15 0.95 -0.04
CA ALA A 71 -12.76 2.14 0.55
C ALA A 71 -11.83 2.81 1.55
N ALA A 72 -11.22 2.04 2.46
CA ALA A 72 -10.28 2.55 3.44
C ALA A 72 -8.97 3.03 2.78
N SER A 73 -8.46 2.30 1.79
CA SER A 73 -7.27 2.69 1.02
C SER A 73 -7.44 4.05 0.32
N ARG A 74 -8.58 4.32 -0.31
CA ARG A 74 -8.86 5.61 -0.95
C ARG A 74 -8.88 6.77 0.03
N LYS A 75 -9.48 6.58 1.21
CA LYS A 75 -9.48 7.61 2.27
C LYS A 75 -8.05 7.85 2.78
N LEU A 76 -7.29 6.79 3.02
CA LEU A 76 -5.90 6.88 3.46
C LEU A 76 -5.03 7.63 2.45
N GLU A 77 -5.18 7.32 1.15
CA GLU A 77 -4.45 8.03 0.09
C GLU A 77 -4.74 9.53 0.13
N LYS A 78 -6.01 9.90 0.26
CA LYS A 78 -6.45 11.30 0.36
C LYS A 78 -5.82 12.01 1.57
N VAL A 79 -5.86 11.38 2.74
CA VAL A 79 -5.21 11.85 3.99
C VAL A 79 -3.71 12.04 3.76
N TYR A 80 -3.03 11.02 3.22
CA TYR A 80 -1.59 11.04 3.02
C TYR A 80 -1.16 12.15 2.05
N VAL A 81 -1.79 12.23 0.87
CA VAL A 81 -1.46 13.22 -0.16
C VAL A 81 -1.70 14.64 0.34
N TYR A 82 -2.80 14.89 1.05
CA TYR A 82 -3.04 16.21 1.64
C TYR A 82 -1.93 16.61 2.63
N ALA A 83 -1.56 15.70 3.53
CA ALA A 83 -0.53 15.97 4.52
C ALA A 83 0.86 16.16 3.91
N GLN A 84 1.20 15.35 2.90
CA GLN A 84 2.43 15.50 2.14
C GLN A 84 2.46 16.86 1.44
N LEU A 85 1.42 17.23 0.70
CA LEU A 85 1.39 18.50 -0.04
C LEU A 85 1.42 19.72 0.90
N LYS A 86 0.76 19.64 2.06
CA LYS A 86 0.84 20.70 3.09
C LYS A 86 2.24 20.84 3.69
N ASN A 87 2.90 19.73 3.97
CA ASN A 87 4.29 19.73 4.43
C ASN A 87 5.24 20.28 3.35
N ASP A 88 5.06 19.85 2.10
CA ASP A 88 5.84 20.30 0.96
C ASP A 88 5.57 21.77 0.63
N GLN A 89 4.40 22.30 1.01
CA GLN A 89 4.03 23.71 0.89
C GLN A 89 4.77 24.61 1.87
N ASP A 90 5.25 24.16 3.02
CA ASP A 90 6.17 24.92 3.87
C ASP A 90 6.79 24.01 4.92
N THR A 91 7.99 23.51 4.64
CA THR A 91 8.68 22.59 5.53
C THR A 91 9.19 23.25 6.81
N SER A 92 8.97 24.55 7.03
CA SER A 92 9.29 25.23 8.29
C SER A 92 8.13 25.23 9.30
N GLN A 93 6.95 24.75 8.91
CA GLN A 93 5.78 24.69 9.79
C GLN A 93 5.67 23.34 10.50
N ASP A 94 6.03 23.32 11.80
CA ASP A 94 5.99 22.14 12.67
C ASP A 94 4.63 21.42 12.65
N ARG A 95 3.53 22.18 12.52
CA ARG A 95 2.17 21.63 12.43
C ARG A 95 2.01 20.67 11.25
N TYR A 96 2.48 21.04 10.07
CA TYR A 96 2.30 20.24 8.85
C TYR A 96 3.33 19.11 8.75
N GLN A 97 4.51 19.29 9.33
CA GLN A 97 5.45 18.18 9.55
C GLN A 97 4.82 17.09 10.44
N ALA A 98 4.22 17.49 11.57
CA ALA A 98 3.55 16.56 12.48
C ALA A 98 2.34 15.86 11.82
N MET A 99 1.60 16.60 10.98
CA MET A 99 0.47 16.06 10.19
C MET A 99 0.93 15.02 9.17
N TYR A 100 2.06 15.26 8.51
CA TYR A 100 2.64 14.30 7.57
C TYR A 100 3.19 13.06 8.29
N ALA A 101 3.91 13.25 9.40
CA ALA A 101 4.44 12.15 10.21
C ALA A 101 3.34 11.22 10.73
N ARG A 102 2.22 11.75 11.24
CA ARG A 102 1.08 10.90 11.66
C ARG A 102 0.43 10.17 10.49
N SER A 103 0.39 10.78 9.30
CA SER A 103 -0.19 10.16 8.10
C SER A 103 0.67 9.00 7.61
N GLN A 104 2.00 9.13 7.69
CA GLN A 104 2.93 8.01 7.45
C GLN A 104 2.74 6.89 8.46
N SER A 105 2.61 7.22 9.75
CA SER A 105 2.35 6.23 10.80
C SER A 105 1.02 5.50 10.57
N LEU A 106 -0.04 6.22 10.18
CA LEU A 106 -1.32 5.64 9.83
C LEU A 106 -1.22 4.71 8.63
N ALA A 107 -0.47 5.09 7.59
CA ALA A 107 -0.24 4.24 6.42
C ALA A 107 0.50 2.94 6.77
N ALA A 108 1.51 3.01 7.65
CA ALA A 108 2.20 1.82 8.14
C ALA A 108 1.28 0.89 8.94
N ARG A 109 0.45 1.45 9.83
CA ARG A 109 -0.56 0.69 10.59
C ARG A 109 -1.62 0.07 9.68
N PHE A 110 -2.06 0.79 8.66
CA PHE A 110 -2.96 0.27 7.64
C PHE A 110 -2.34 -0.92 6.90
N GLY A 111 -1.10 -0.78 6.42
CA GLY A 111 -0.37 -1.87 5.77
C GLY A 111 -0.31 -3.13 6.64
N ALA A 112 0.00 -2.98 7.93
CA ALA A 112 -0.01 -4.10 8.88
C ALA A 112 -1.41 -4.70 9.09
N ALA A 113 -2.46 -3.86 9.17
CA ALA A 113 -3.84 -4.28 9.36
C ALA A 113 -4.42 -5.08 8.19
N VAL A 114 -3.88 -4.92 6.98
CA VAL A 114 -4.37 -5.56 5.75
C VAL A 114 -3.39 -6.58 5.16
N ALA A 115 -2.24 -6.81 5.80
CA ALA A 115 -1.19 -7.72 5.33
C ALA A 115 -1.65 -9.18 5.18
N TRP A 116 -2.78 -9.55 5.79
CA TRP A 116 -3.41 -10.86 5.64
C TRP A 116 -4.11 -11.07 4.29
N PHE A 117 -4.49 -10.00 3.59
CA PHE A 117 -5.36 -10.07 2.41
C PHE A 117 -4.71 -10.83 1.26
N ASP A 118 -3.49 -10.44 0.85
CA ASP A 118 -2.78 -11.08 -0.25
C ASP A 118 -2.47 -12.56 0.05
N PRO A 119 -1.86 -12.93 1.21
CA PRO A 119 -1.62 -14.33 1.55
C PRO A 119 -2.90 -15.18 1.56
N GLU A 120 -3.99 -14.65 2.11
CA GLU A 120 -5.25 -15.39 2.18
C GLU A 120 -5.89 -15.54 0.80
N LEU A 121 -5.84 -14.50 -0.04
CA LEU A 121 -6.32 -14.54 -1.41
C LEU A 121 -5.56 -15.61 -2.23
N LEU A 122 -4.25 -15.72 -2.02
CA LEU A 122 -3.40 -16.71 -2.68
C LEU A 122 -3.74 -18.17 -2.32
N THR A 123 -4.46 -18.40 -1.21
CA THR A 123 -4.94 -19.75 -0.85
C THR A 123 -6.11 -20.22 -1.72
N LEU A 124 -6.82 -19.30 -2.39
CA LEU A 124 -7.93 -19.65 -3.26
C LEU A 124 -7.43 -20.31 -4.54
N SER A 125 -8.03 -21.45 -4.89
CA SER A 125 -7.73 -22.12 -6.16
C SER A 125 -8.38 -21.38 -7.35
N PRO A 126 -7.83 -21.53 -8.56
CA PRO A 126 -8.44 -20.97 -9.78
C PRO A 126 -9.90 -21.40 -9.97
N LYS A 127 -10.23 -22.63 -9.57
CA LYS A 127 -11.60 -23.15 -9.62
C LYS A 127 -12.52 -22.41 -8.66
N GLN A 128 -12.11 -22.22 -7.39
CA GLN A 128 -12.91 -21.47 -6.42
C GLN A 128 -13.15 -20.03 -6.87
N MET A 129 -12.13 -19.36 -7.43
CA MET A 129 -12.30 -18.01 -7.97
C MET A 129 -13.25 -17.98 -9.15
N ALA A 130 -13.20 -18.97 -10.06
CA ALA A 130 -14.15 -19.08 -11.16
C ALA A 130 -15.59 -19.23 -10.65
N ASP A 131 -15.81 -20.06 -9.63
CA ASP A 131 -17.12 -20.24 -8.99
C ASP A 131 -17.59 -18.93 -8.32
N TYR A 132 -16.68 -18.19 -7.68
CA TYR A 132 -17.00 -16.91 -7.05
C TYR A 132 -17.44 -15.85 -8.05
N TYR A 133 -16.79 -15.76 -9.23
CA TYR A 133 -17.22 -14.84 -10.29
C TYR A 133 -18.61 -15.16 -10.87
N GLN A 134 -19.06 -16.41 -10.73
CA GLN A 134 -20.42 -16.81 -11.12
C GLN A 134 -21.44 -16.45 -10.04
N GLN A 135 -21.10 -16.70 -8.77
CA GLN A 135 -21.96 -16.42 -7.61
C GLN A 135 -22.14 -14.93 -7.36
N GLU A 136 -21.06 -14.15 -7.49
CA GLU A 136 -21.05 -12.71 -7.26
C GLU A 136 -20.39 -11.99 -8.46
N PRO A 137 -21.18 -11.64 -9.50
CA PRO A 137 -20.67 -11.01 -10.70
C PRO A 137 -19.95 -9.66 -10.46
N LYS A 138 -20.23 -8.98 -9.34
CA LYS A 138 -19.55 -7.73 -8.97
C LYS A 138 -18.04 -7.90 -8.76
N LEU A 139 -17.60 -9.10 -8.37
CA LEU A 139 -16.16 -9.41 -8.21
C LEU A 139 -15.36 -9.19 -9.50
N LYS A 140 -16.00 -9.26 -10.67
CA LYS A 140 -15.34 -9.00 -11.96
C LYS A 140 -14.80 -7.58 -12.08
N ALA A 141 -15.39 -6.61 -11.38
CA ALA A 141 -14.85 -5.24 -11.33
C ALA A 141 -13.44 -5.18 -10.69
N TYR A 142 -13.11 -6.16 -9.87
CA TYR A 142 -11.83 -6.27 -9.16
C TYR A 142 -10.91 -7.34 -9.75
N GLN A 143 -11.27 -7.93 -10.90
CA GLN A 143 -10.49 -9.01 -11.51
C GLN A 143 -9.02 -8.62 -11.71
N ARG A 144 -8.74 -7.40 -12.17
CA ARG A 144 -7.37 -6.92 -12.35
C ARG A 144 -6.57 -6.92 -11.04
N LEU A 145 -7.19 -6.57 -9.92
CA LEU A 145 -6.53 -6.60 -8.60
C LEU A 145 -6.14 -8.03 -8.26
N TYR A 146 -7.06 -8.98 -8.42
CA TYR A 146 -6.81 -10.38 -8.13
C TYR A 146 -5.75 -10.98 -9.08
N ASP A 147 -5.84 -10.71 -10.37
CA ASP A 147 -4.87 -11.19 -11.37
C ASP A 147 -3.46 -10.68 -11.06
N GLN A 148 -3.32 -9.43 -10.60
CA GLN A 148 -2.03 -8.89 -10.15
C GLN A 148 -1.48 -9.61 -8.93
N THR A 149 -2.33 -9.98 -7.97
CA THR A 149 -1.90 -10.76 -6.80
C THR A 149 -1.54 -12.19 -7.19
N PHE A 150 -2.34 -12.85 -8.04
CA PHE A 150 -2.06 -14.21 -8.51
C PHE A 150 -0.82 -14.30 -9.41
N ALA A 151 -0.52 -13.29 -10.23
CA ALA A 151 0.70 -13.26 -11.04
C ALA A 151 1.98 -13.30 -10.17
N LYS A 152 1.95 -12.69 -8.98
CA LYS A 152 3.07 -12.77 -8.01
C LYS A 152 3.30 -14.21 -7.53
N ARG A 153 2.24 -15.03 -7.46
CA ARG A 153 2.31 -16.45 -7.07
C ARG A 153 3.17 -17.27 -8.02
N GLU A 154 3.01 -17.06 -9.32
CA GLU A 154 3.76 -17.80 -10.35
C GLU A 154 5.26 -17.55 -10.21
N HIS A 155 5.65 -16.31 -9.89
CA HIS A 155 7.05 -15.98 -9.65
C HIS A 155 7.62 -16.61 -8.37
N ILE A 156 6.83 -16.65 -7.28
CA ILE A 156 7.25 -17.27 -6.01
C ILE A 156 7.41 -18.79 -6.17
N LEU A 157 6.42 -19.46 -6.79
CA LEU A 157 6.49 -20.91 -7.05
C LEU A 157 7.67 -21.27 -7.94
N ASN A 158 7.95 -20.48 -8.98
CA ASN A 158 9.10 -20.72 -9.84
C ASN A 158 10.42 -20.57 -9.08
N HIS A 159 10.56 -19.55 -8.23
CA HIS A 159 11.75 -19.36 -7.41
C HIS A 159 11.95 -20.50 -6.40
N ASP A 160 10.91 -20.91 -5.67
CA ASP A 160 10.99 -22.01 -4.70
C ASP A 160 11.35 -23.34 -5.39
N VAL A 161 10.81 -23.58 -6.59
CA VAL A 161 11.14 -24.77 -7.40
C VAL A 161 12.58 -24.69 -7.93
N GLU A 162 13.02 -23.54 -8.43
CA GLU A 162 14.39 -23.33 -8.90
C GLU A 162 15.42 -23.45 -7.76
N GLU A 163 15.11 -22.97 -6.56
CA GLU A 163 15.98 -23.09 -5.38
C GLU A 163 16.12 -24.56 -4.92
N VAL A 164 15.02 -25.33 -4.92
CA VAL A 164 15.07 -26.77 -4.64
C VAL A 164 15.87 -27.52 -5.71
N LEU A 165 15.74 -27.15 -6.99
CA LEU A 165 16.53 -27.73 -8.07
C LEU A 165 18.02 -27.36 -7.96
N ALA A 166 18.34 -26.11 -7.66
CA ALA A 166 19.73 -25.65 -7.47
C ALA A 166 20.38 -26.27 -6.21
N GLY A 167 19.64 -26.41 -5.12
CA GLY A 167 20.11 -27.10 -3.91
C GLY A 167 20.26 -28.61 -4.11
N ALA A 168 19.46 -29.21 -5.00
CA ALA A 168 19.64 -30.60 -5.42
C ALA A 168 20.88 -30.77 -6.29
N ASP A 169 21.18 -29.84 -7.22
CA ASP A 169 22.39 -29.86 -8.05
C ASP A 169 23.68 -29.80 -7.21
N ASP A 170 23.70 -29.06 -6.10
CA ASP A 170 24.85 -29.00 -5.18
C ASP A 170 25.07 -30.35 -4.46
N ILE A 171 23.99 -31.07 -4.12
CA ILE A 171 24.05 -32.43 -3.56
C ILE A 171 24.50 -33.44 -4.63
N PHE A 172 24.03 -33.31 -5.87
CA PHE A 172 24.42 -34.20 -6.97
C PHE A 172 25.85 -33.96 -7.49
N SER A 173 26.39 -32.74 -7.38
CA SER A 173 27.80 -32.46 -7.74
C SER A 173 28.81 -32.97 -6.70
N SER A 174 28.38 -33.23 -5.46
CA SER A 174 29.23 -33.81 -4.40
C SER A 174 29.45 -35.32 -4.54
N GLY A 175 28.80 -35.99 -5.50
CA GLY A 175 28.95 -37.41 -5.80
C GLY A 175 30.11 -37.79 -6.73
N GLU A 176 30.81 -36.82 -7.35
CA GLU A 176 31.83 -37.12 -8.38
C GLU A 176 33.29 -37.20 -7.87
N ASN A 177 33.57 -36.98 -6.58
CA ASN A 177 34.96 -36.99 -6.06
C ASN A 177 35.31 -38.15 -5.10
N VAL A 178 34.52 -39.23 -5.01
CA VAL A 178 34.88 -40.42 -4.21
C VAL A 178 35.19 -41.61 -5.12
N TRP A 179 36.20 -41.45 -5.98
CA TRP A 179 36.90 -42.59 -6.56
C TRP A 179 38.33 -42.19 -6.95
N ASN A 180 39.27 -42.34 -6.01
CA ASN A 180 40.55 -43.03 -6.21
C ASN A 180 41.52 -42.72 -5.06
N SER A 181 41.82 -43.72 -4.23
CA SER A 181 43.19 -44.16 -3.93
C SER A 181 43.16 -45.19 -2.81
N GLY A 182 43.59 -46.41 -3.13
CA GLY A 182 44.18 -47.33 -2.16
C GLY A 182 45.61 -46.94 -1.81
#